data_AF-A0A1D2R9B1-F1
#
_entry.id   AF-A0A1D2R9B1-F1
#
_cell.length_a   1.000
_cell.length_b   1.000
_cell.length_c   1.000
_cell.angle_alpha   90.00
_cell.angle_beta   90.00
_cell.angle_gamma   90.00
#
_symmetry.space_group_name_H-M   'P 1'
#
loop_
_entity.id
_entity.type
_entity.pdbx_description
1 polymer ?
#
loop_
_entity_poly.entity_id
_entity_poly.type
_entity_poly.pdbx_seq_one_letter_code
_entity_poly.pdbx_strand_id
1 'polypeptide(L)' 'MGYYNNNNNLEDAVRHAMQEVQGAYAIGVISTREPDKIVAARFGSPLIIGTGKKRSNINT' A
#
# COMPACT_ATOMS: atom_id res chain seq x y z
N MET A 1 -1.44 18.32 9.27
CA MET A 1 -0.97 17.21 10.13
C MET A 1 -0.59 16.03 9.24
N GLY A 2 0.54 15.36 9.49
CA GLY A 2 0.94 14.17 8.74
C GLY A 2 0.36 12.90 9.37
N TYR A 3 -0.19 12.00 8.55
CA TYR A 3 -0.84 10.77 9.02
C TYR A 3 0.13 9.65 9.41
N TYR A 4 1.38 9.74 8.95
CA TYR A 4 2.38 8.69 9.11
C TYR A 4 3.52 9.15 10.04
N ASN A 5 3.46 8.73 11.29
CA ASN A 5 4.37 9.11 12.39
C ASN A 5 4.77 7.87 13.21
N ASN A 6 5.57 8.04 14.27
CA ASN A 6 6.10 6.91 15.06
C ASN A 6 5.04 6.09 15.80
N ASN A 7 3.80 6.58 15.95
CA ASN A 7 2.72 5.89 16.65
C ASN A 7 1.69 5.25 15.72
N ASN A 8 1.80 5.45 14.40
CA ASN A 8 0.86 4.92 13.41
C ASN A 8 1.60 4.10 12.34
N ASN A 9 1.07 2.93 11.99
CA ASN A 9 1.57 2.13 10.86
C ASN A 9 1.13 2.73 9.51
N LEU A 10 1.73 2.24 8.43
CA LEU A 10 1.48 2.69 7.06
C LEU A 10 0.00 2.51 6.66
N GLU A 11 -0.67 1.44 7.11
CA GLU A 11 -2.09 1.21 6.79
C GLU A 11 -2.99 2.28 7.39
N ASP A 12 -2.81 2.61 8.66
CA ASP A 12 -3.57 3.62 9.38
C ASP A 12 -3.33 5.01 8.79
N ALA A 13 -2.08 5.29 8.44
CA ALA A 13 -1.73 6.54 7.80
C ALA A 13 -2.43 6.72 6.44
N VAL A 14 -2.38 5.68 5.60
CA VAL A 14 -3.06 5.69 4.30
C VAL A 14 -4.57 5.78 4.48
N ARG A 15 -5.15 5.02 5.42
CA ARG A 15 -6.60 5.04 5.70
C ARG A 15 -7.09 6.43 6.06
N HIS A 16 -6.38 7.15 6.94
CA HIS A 16 -6.73 8.52 7.29
C HIS A 16 -6.55 9.49 6.11
N ALA A 17 -5.44 9.38 5.37
CA ALA A 17 -5.21 10.22 4.19
C ALA A 17 -6.31 10.04 3.12
N MET A 18 -6.79 8.82 2.92
CA MET A 18 -7.84 8.52 1.94
C MET A 18 -9.22 9.09 2.33
N GLN A 19 -9.44 9.52 3.58
CA GLN A 19 -10.69 10.20 3.96
C GLN A 19 -10.81 11.60 3.31
N GLU A 20 -9.70 12.20 2.92
CA GLU A 20 -9.65 13.53 2.30
C GLU A 20 -9.67 13.48 0.76
N VAL A 21 -9.47 12.30 0.18
CA VAL A 21 -9.39 12.11 -1.27
C VAL A 21 -10.79 11.92 -1.86
N GLN A 22 -11.14 12.74 -2.85
CA GLN A 22 -12.42 12.67 -3.56
C GLN A 22 -12.23 12.21 -5.01
N GLY A 23 -13.24 11.50 -5.54
CA GLY A 23 -13.23 10.97 -6.90
C GLY A 23 -12.72 9.53 -7.00
N ALA A 24 -12.61 9.00 -8.21
CA ALA A 24 -12.14 7.63 -8.43
C ALA A 24 -10.61 7.55 -8.37
N TYR A 25 -10.08 6.57 -7.63
CA TYR A 25 -8.64 6.36 -7.46
C TYR A 25 -8.27 4.88 -7.35
N ALA A 26 -7.01 4.59 -7.69
CA ALA A 26 -6.32 3.33 -7.43
C ALA A 26 -4.83 3.64 -7.25
N ILE A 27 -4.33 3.54 -6.03
CA ILE A 27 -2.95 3.91 -5.66
C ILE A 27 -2.25 2.79 -4.89
N GLY A 28 -0.92 2.76 -5.00
CA GLY A 28 -0.04 1.94 -4.17
C GLY A 28 0.91 2.82 -3.38
N VAL A 29 1.09 2.53 -2.10
CA VAL A 29 1.90 3.31 -1.16
C VAL A 29 2.96 2.41 -0.56
N ILE A 30 4.19 2.91 -0.55
CA ILE A 30 5.37 2.24 0.00
C ILE A 30 6.08 3.18 0.98
N SER A 31 6.86 2.61 1.89
CA SER A 31 7.63 3.39 2.86
C SER A 31 8.99 2.76 3.17
N THR A 32 10.00 3.60 3.32
CA THR A 32 11.31 3.17 3.85
C THR A 32 11.29 2.75 5.32
N ARG A 33 10.27 3.14 6.09
CA ARG A 33 10.08 2.69 7.49
C ARG A 33 9.47 1.30 7.60
N GLU A 34 8.74 0.88 6.57
CA GLU A 34 8.11 -0.44 6.45
C GLU A 34 8.41 -1.01 5.06
N PRO A 35 9.69 -1.30 4.73
CA PRO A 35 10.13 -1.61 3.36
C PRO A 35 9.52 -2.90 2.80
N ASP A 36 9.11 -3.82 3.68
CA ASP A 36 8.50 -5.10 3.32
C ASP A 36 6.99 -5.01 3.10
N LYS A 37 6.40 -3.80 3.18
CA LYS A 37 4.97 -3.56 3.08
C LYS A 37 4.63 -2.64 1.92
N ILE A 38 3.57 -3.03 1.20
CA ILE A 38 2.91 -2.19 0.20
C ILE A 38 1.45 -2.08 0.60
N VAL A 39 0.93 -0.86 0.72
CA VAL A 39 -0.49 -0.59 1.02
C VAL A 39 -1.16 -0.07 -0.24
N ALA A 40 -2.20 -0.73 -0.70
CA ALA A 40 -2.97 -0.27 -1.84
C ALA A 40 -4.34 0.27 -1.40
N ALA A 41 -4.78 1.37 -2.01
CA ALA A 41 -6.09 1.96 -1.78
C ALA A 41 -6.80 2.18 -3.12
N ARG A 42 -8.10 1.86 -3.17
CA ARG A 42 -8.93 2.07 -4.37
C ARG A 42 -10.32 2.56 -4.00
N PHE A 43 -10.92 3.33 -4.89
CA PHE A 43 -12.34 3.70 -4.87
C PHE A 43 -12.79 4.01 -6.30
N GLY A 44 -13.88 3.39 -6.77
CA GLY A 44 -14.41 3.59 -8.13
C GLY A 44 -13.55 3.06 -9.29
N SER A 45 -12.22 3.02 -9.17
CA SER A 45 -11.31 2.50 -10.20
C SER A 45 -10.93 1.03 -9.95
N PRO A 46 -10.84 0.15 -10.98
CA PRO A 46 -10.28 -1.20 -10.86
C PRO A 46 -8.81 -1.19 -10.41
N LEU A 47 -8.44 -2.13 -9.54
CA LEU A 47 -7.04 -2.38 -9.14
C LEU A 47 -6.80 -3.89 -9.18
N ILE A 48 -5.68 -4.31 -9.79
CA ILE A 48 -5.28 -5.72 -9.90
C ILE A 48 -3.99 -5.93 -9.11
N ILE A 49 -3.96 -6.98 -8.29
CA ILE A 49 -2.76 -7.40 -7.55
C ILE A 49 -2.25 -8.70 -8.17
N GLY A 50 -1.07 -8.65 -8.78
CA GLY A 50 -0.38 -9.84 -9.27
C GLY A 50 0.32 -10.55 -8.11
N THR A 51 0.05 -11.85 -7.93
CA THR A 51 0.77 -12.67 -6.94
C THR A 51 1.81 -13.52 -7.65
N GLY A 52 3.08 -13.19 -7.44
CA GLY A 52 4.20 -14.02 -7.87
C GLY A 52 4.73 -14.81 -6.68
N LYS A 53 4.66 -16.16 -6.71
CA LYS A 53 5.43 -16.95 -5.76
C LYS A 53 6.90 -16.84 -6.15
N LYS A 54 7.77 -16.46 -5.20
CA LYS A 54 9.22 -16.45 -5.37
C LYS A 54 9.66 -17.86 -5.75
N ARG A 55 9.93 -18.10 -7.02
CA ARG A 55 10.46 -19.37 -7.52
C ARG A 55 11.90 -19.48 -7.00
N SER A 56 12.09 -20.21 -5.90
CA SER A 56 13.42 -20.65 -5.49
C SER A 56 13.84 -21.75 -6.47
N ASN A 57 14.63 -21.37 -7.49
CA ASN A 57 15.31 -22.34 -8.33
C ASN A 57 16.41 -22.98 -7.47
N ILE A 58 16.13 -24.12 -6.87
CA ILE A 58 17.21 -25.03 -6.48
C ILE A 58 17.74 -25.64 -7.78
N ASN A 59 19.01 -25.39 -8.08
CA ASN A 59 19.67 -25.92 -9.26
C ASN A 59 19.57 -27.46 -9.26
N THR A 60 19.13 -28.03 -10.37
CA THR A 60 19.37 -29.43 -10.75
C THR A 60 20.11 -29.38 -12.08
#